data_AF-A0A9X7M2K2-F1
#
_entry.id   AF-A0A9X7M2K2-F1
#
_cell.length_a   1.000
_cell.length_b   1.000
_cell.length_c   1.000
_cell.angle_alpha   90.00
_cell.angle_beta   90.00
_cell.angle_gamma   90.00
#
_symmetry.space_group_name_H-M   'P 1'
#
loop_
_entity.id
_entity.type
_entity.pdbx_description
1 polymer ?
#
loop_
_entity_poly.entity_id
_entity_poly.type
_entity_poly.pdbx_seq_one_letter_code
_entity_poly.pdbx_strand_id
1 'polypeptide(L)'
;MTTKQYKKIALSTLMALVTASNLVPGTTYAAQNMERVQTTYANVAATTNTYALGPEGLKEAIEKTGSNALAMDLYALTVLKQANVNFSGINSLDTSLKTKVLYHQKVAKDNASQWLDSIKPQLILTNQNIINYNTKFQNYYDTLVKAVKEKNKDTLTTGLTRLSTSISENKTQVDTLISNLKTFRDKLTTDTQSFKEDSNQVTSILASQDAGIPLLQKQLETYNAAVSKYNSIIIGSSVATALGPV
;
A
#
# COMPACT_ATOMS: atom_id res chain seq x y z
N MET A 1 -32.94 19.12 -7.57
CA MET A 1 -31.65 19.58 -6.99
C MET A 1 -31.29 20.92 -7.59
N THR A 2 -30.68 21.83 -6.82
CA THR A 2 -30.19 23.13 -7.33
C THR A 2 -28.77 22.99 -7.90
N THR A 3 -28.37 23.87 -8.81
CA THR A 3 -26.99 23.92 -9.36
C THR A 3 -25.92 24.00 -8.25
N LYS A 4 -26.23 24.70 -7.15
CA LYS A 4 -25.36 24.77 -5.97
C LYS A 4 -25.18 23.40 -5.28
N GLN A 5 -26.22 22.58 -5.23
CA GLN A 5 -26.14 21.22 -4.69
C GLN A 5 -25.28 20.31 -5.57
N TYR A 6 -25.41 20.39 -6.90
CA TYR A 6 -24.57 19.61 -7.82
C TYR A 6 -23.08 19.96 -7.70
N LYS A 7 -22.73 21.25 -7.63
CA LYS A 7 -21.33 21.68 -7.43
C LYS A 7 -20.73 21.12 -6.14
N LYS A 8 -21.49 21.14 -5.04
CA LYS A 8 -21.06 20.58 -3.74
C LYS A 8 -20.86 19.06 -3.83
N ILE A 9 -21.78 18.33 -4.46
CA ILE A 9 -21.67 16.88 -4.63
C ILE A 9 -20.45 16.53 -5.49
N ALA A 10 -20.29 17.16 -6.66
CA ALA A 10 -19.16 16.93 -7.55
C ALA A 10 -17.82 17.20 -6.85
N LEU A 11 -17.71 18.32 -6.13
CA LEU A 11 -16.51 18.65 -5.34
C LEU A 11 -16.24 17.60 -4.25
N SER A 12 -17.26 17.19 -3.50
CA SER A 12 -17.09 16.19 -2.44
C SER A 12 -16.61 14.84 -2.99
N THR A 13 -17.15 14.40 -4.14
CA THR A 13 -16.72 13.17 -4.81
C THR A 13 -15.29 13.28 -5.36
N LEU A 14 -14.93 14.45 -5.90
CA LEU A 14 -13.59 14.69 -6.45
C LEU A 14 -12.52 14.73 -5.36
N MET A 15 -12.79 15.45 -4.27
CA MET A 15 -11.87 15.58 -3.14
C MET A 15 -11.65 14.24 -2.43
N ALA A 16 -12.69 13.41 -2.29
CA ALA A 16 -12.55 12.06 -1.74
C ALA A 16 -11.59 11.20 -2.58
N LEU A 17 -11.69 11.26 -3.91
CA LEU A 17 -10.78 10.57 -4.83
C LEU A 17 -9.34 11.09 -4.72
N VAL A 18 -9.16 12.42 -4.68
CA VAL A 18 -7.82 13.04 -4.58
C VAL A 18 -7.16 12.65 -3.26
N THR A 19 -7.90 12.61 -2.16
CA THR A 19 -7.32 12.18 -0.88
C THR A 19 -7.00 10.70 -0.85
N ALA A 20 -7.85 9.83 -1.42
CA ALA A 20 -7.55 8.40 -1.51
C ALA A 20 -6.33 8.10 -2.38
N SER A 21 -6.09 8.89 -3.44
CA SER A 21 -4.94 8.71 -4.34
C SER A 21 -3.62 9.27 -3.79
N ASN A 22 -3.66 10.30 -2.93
CA ASN A 22 -2.46 10.86 -2.30
C ASN A 22 -1.99 10.10 -1.05
N LEU A 23 -2.77 9.13 -0.57
CA LEU A 23 -2.43 8.30 0.57
C LEU A 23 -1.71 7.04 0.11
N VAL A 24 -0.59 7.20 -0.58
CA VAL A 24 0.35 6.09 -0.76
C VAL A 24 0.89 5.74 0.63
N PRO A 25 0.80 4.48 1.11
CA PRO A 25 1.43 4.03 2.35
C PRO A 25 2.95 4.08 2.20
N GLY A 26 3.48 5.29 2.30
CA GLY A 26 4.88 5.59 2.19
C GLY A 26 5.14 6.71 3.17
N THR A 27 5.68 6.35 4.34
CA THR A 27 6.51 7.17 5.24
C THR A 27 5.96 7.74 6.56
N THR A 28 4.69 7.66 6.97
CA THR A 28 4.26 8.55 8.10
C THR A 28 3.78 7.99 9.43
N TYR A 29 3.70 6.67 9.70
CA TYR A 29 3.20 6.23 11.03
C TYR A 29 3.92 5.08 11.74
N ALA A 30 4.95 4.45 11.15
CA ALA A 30 5.88 3.62 11.93
C ALA A 30 7.03 4.45 12.54
N ALA A 31 7.28 5.67 12.03
CA ALA A 31 8.35 6.54 12.52
C ALA A 31 7.97 7.37 13.77
N GLN A 32 6.69 7.68 13.98
CA GLN A 32 6.26 8.51 15.12
C GLN A 32 6.33 7.81 16.48
N ASN A 33 6.41 6.47 16.52
CA ASN A 33 6.65 5.74 17.77
C ASN A 33 8.15 5.50 18.04
N MET A 34 9.06 5.97 17.17
CA MET A 34 10.51 5.92 17.39
C MET A 34 11.09 7.23 17.95
N GLU A 35 10.32 8.32 18.00
CA GLU A 35 10.76 9.62 18.59
C GLU A 35 10.75 9.67 20.13
N ARG A 36 10.82 8.51 20.79
CA ARG A 36 11.03 8.43 22.24
C ARG A 36 12.21 7.56 22.64
N VAL A 37 13.29 7.50 21.86
CA VAL A 37 14.64 7.29 22.42
C VAL A 37 15.66 8.07 21.59
N GLN A 38 15.94 9.31 22.00
CA GLN A 38 17.04 10.09 21.44
C GLN A 38 18.24 9.99 22.38
N THR A 39 19.31 9.32 21.93
CA THR A 39 20.68 9.73 22.27
C THR A 39 21.61 9.41 21.09
N THR A 40 22.00 10.49 20.40
CA THR A 40 23.35 10.83 19.92
C THR A 40 24.12 9.76 19.11
N TYR A 41 24.36 10.01 17.82
CA TYR A 41 25.61 10.55 17.24
C TYR A 41 25.44 10.70 15.72
N ALA A 42 25.85 11.87 15.22
CA ALA A 42 25.93 12.17 13.80
C ALA A 42 26.96 11.27 13.11
N ASN A 43 26.61 10.69 11.96
CA ASN A 43 27.42 10.70 10.74
C ASN A 43 26.64 10.05 9.59
N VAL A 44 26.60 10.79 8.48
CA VAL A 44 26.02 10.40 7.20
C VAL A 44 26.94 9.35 6.56
N ALA A 45 26.53 8.08 6.60
CA ALA A 45 27.10 7.03 5.77
C ALA A 45 26.03 5.93 5.56
N ALA A 46 25.74 5.65 4.28
CA ALA A 46 24.89 4.59 3.74
C ALA A 46 24.26 3.64 4.77
N THR A 47 23.01 3.90 5.18
CA THR A 47 22.20 2.93 5.91
C THR A 47 21.84 1.80 4.96
N THR A 48 22.74 0.83 4.83
CA THR A 48 22.33 -0.54 4.55
C THR A 48 21.40 -0.91 5.71
N ASN A 49 20.09 -0.81 5.49
CA ASN A 49 19.08 -1.41 6.36
C ASN A 49 19.45 -2.89 6.43
N THR A 50 20.20 -3.25 7.45
CA THR A 50 20.50 -4.61 7.82
C THR A 50 19.18 -5.16 8.31
N TYR A 51 18.38 -5.70 7.39
CA TYR A 51 17.36 -6.66 7.78
C TYR A 51 18.11 -7.70 8.61
N ALA A 52 17.89 -7.71 9.92
CA ALA A 52 18.43 -8.76 10.75
C ALA A 52 17.85 -10.05 10.18
N LEU A 53 18.68 -10.85 9.49
CA LEU A 53 18.27 -12.11 8.84
C LEU A 53 17.86 -13.20 9.87
N GLY A 54 17.67 -12.81 11.13
CA GLY A 54 17.12 -13.65 12.18
C GLY A 54 15.59 -13.55 12.28
N PRO A 55 14.99 -14.35 13.17
CA PRO A 55 13.54 -14.43 13.34
C PRO A 55 12.86 -13.08 13.57
N GLU A 56 13.49 -12.18 14.33
CA GLU A 56 12.90 -10.87 14.66
C GLU A 56 12.81 -9.95 13.42
N GLY A 57 13.85 -9.91 12.58
CA GLY A 57 13.80 -9.10 11.37
C GLY A 57 12.86 -9.67 10.31
N LEU A 58 12.72 -11.00 10.23
CA LEU A 58 11.71 -11.64 9.38
C LEU A 58 10.30 -11.33 9.88
N LYS A 59 10.08 -11.43 11.20
CA LYS A 59 8.81 -11.06 11.85
C LYS A 59 8.46 -9.62 11.49
N GLU A 60 9.32 -8.67 11.82
CA GLU A 60 9.12 -7.24 11.53
C GLU A 60 8.80 -6.98 10.05
N ALA A 61 9.49 -7.64 9.12
CA ALA A 61 9.22 -7.52 7.68
C ALA A 61 7.82 -8.02 7.30
N ILE A 62 7.35 -9.11 7.90
CA ILE A 62 5.99 -9.64 7.71
C ILE A 62 4.96 -8.68 8.32
N GLU A 63 5.20 -8.13 9.51
CA GLU A 63 4.30 -7.15 10.15
C GLU A 63 4.15 -5.88 9.30
N LYS A 64 5.26 -5.34 8.81
CA LYS A 64 5.27 -4.17 7.91
C LYS A 64 4.58 -4.48 6.59
N THR A 65 4.77 -5.66 6.03
CA THR A 65 4.10 -6.06 4.77
C THR A 65 2.59 -6.18 4.97
N GLY A 66 2.15 -6.83 6.05
CA GLY A 66 0.73 -6.99 6.39
C GLY A 66 0.02 -5.67 6.67
N SER A 67 0.61 -4.81 7.50
CA SER A 67 0.05 -3.47 7.80
C SER A 67 -0.08 -2.60 6.56
N ASN A 68 0.94 -2.56 5.70
CA ASN A 68 0.86 -1.82 4.44
C ASN A 68 -0.19 -2.39 3.48
N ALA A 69 -0.34 -3.73 3.41
CA ALA A 69 -1.38 -4.35 2.60
C ALA A 69 -2.80 -4.00 3.08
N LEU A 70 -3.04 -3.97 4.39
CA LEU A 70 -4.33 -3.55 4.97
C LEU A 70 -4.63 -2.07 4.70
N ALA A 71 -3.61 -1.21 4.72
CA ALA A 71 -3.77 0.18 4.35
C ALA A 71 -4.20 0.31 2.88
N MET A 72 -3.54 -0.42 1.98
CA MET A 72 -3.90 -0.46 0.57
C MET A 72 -5.30 -1.03 0.32
N ASP A 73 -5.70 -2.07 1.05
CA ASP A 73 -7.06 -2.64 0.97
C ASP A 73 -8.12 -1.60 1.31
N LEU A 74 -7.91 -0.85 2.39
CA LEU A 74 -8.82 0.19 2.82
C LEU A 74 -8.98 1.28 1.76
N TYR A 75 -7.87 1.73 1.15
CA TYR A 75 -7.92 2.71 0.06
C TYR A 75 -8.60 2.16 -1.19
N ALA A 76 -8.24 0.95 -1.62
CA ALA A 76 -8.85 0.30 -2.77
C ALA A 76 -10.38 0.18 -2.59
N LEU A 77 -10.83 -0.32 -1.44
CA LEU A 77 -12.25 -0.45 -1.12
C LEU A 77 -12.96 0.91 -1.04
N THR A 78 -12.29 1.95 -0.53
CA THR A 78 -12.85 3.31 -0.49
C THR A 78 -13.07 3.84 -1.90
N VAL A 79 -12.08 3.70 -2.79
CA VAL A 79 -12.18 4.14 -4.20
C VAL A 79 -13.29 3.39 -4.94
N LEU A 80 -13.41 2.07 -4.72
CA LEU A 80 -14.44 1.24 -5.33
C LEU A 80 -15.85 1.64 -4.87
N LYS A 81 -16.03 1.89 -3.57
CA LYS A 81 -17.32 2.30 -2.98
C LYS A 81 -17.71 3.75 -3.29
N GLN A 82 -16.75 4.59 -3.70
CA GLN A 82 -17.03 5.99 -4.03
C GLN A 82 -18.02 6.08 -5.21
N ALA A 83 -19.05 6.90 -5.02
CA ALA A 83 -20.04 7.19 -6.06
C ALA A 83 -19.39 7.83 -7.29
N ASN A 84 -19.93 7.55 -8.47
CA ASN A 84 -19.46 8.18 -9.70
C ASN A 84 -19.69 9.70 -9.66
N VAL A 85 -18.69 10.47 -10.12
CA VAL A 85 -18.81 11.93 -10.18
C VAL A 85 -19.96 12.30 -11.11
N ASN A 86 -20.81 13.23 -10.67
CA ASN A 86 -21.93 13.70 -11.47
C ASN A 86 -21.83 15.21 -11.71
N PHE A 87 -21.62 15.58 -12.97
CA PHE A 87 -21.53 16.97 -13.42
C PHE A 87 -22.86 17.56 -13.92
N SER A 88 -23.98 16.86 -13.72
CA SER A 88 -25.31 17.36 -14.09
C SER A 88 -25.54 18.74 -13.50
N GLY A 89 -26.05 19.68 -14.32
CA GLY A 89 -26.29 21.05 -13.88
C GLY A 89 -25.05 21.93 -13.67
N ILE A 90 -23.83 21.40 -13.90
CA ILE A 90 -22.58 22.18 -13.86
C ILE A 90 -22.21 22.58 -15.28
N ASN A 91 -22.75 23.71 -15.75
CA ASN A 91 -22.51 24.22 -17.10
C ASN A 91 -21.20 25.01 -17.25
N SER A 92 -20.54 25.30 -16.13
CA SER A 92 -19.30 26.06 -16.07
C SER A 92 -18.04 25.29 -16.47
N LEU A 93 -18.13 23.96 -16.48
CA LEU A 93 -17.04 23.08 -16.87
C LEU A 93 -17.25 22.66 -18.32
N ASP A 94 -16.19 22.74 -19.11
CA ASP A 94 -16.21 22.23 -20.48
C ASP A 94 -16.35 20.70 -20.51
N THR A 95 -16.81 20.17 -21.64
CA THR A 95 -17.06 18.74 -21.82
C THR A 95 -15.77 17.91 -21.75
N SER A 96 -14.63 18.45 -22.16
CA SER A 96 -13.34 17.74 -22.12
C SER A 96 -12.93 17.48 -20.67
N LEU A 97 -12.95 18.50 -19.82
CA LEU A 97 -12.57 18.40 -18.41
C LEU A 97 -13.48 17.44 -17.64
N LYS A 98 -14.80 17.47 -17.90
CA LYS A 98 -15.75 16.49 -17.34
C LYS A 98 -15.38 15.06 -17.72
N THR A 99 -15.07 14.85 -19.01
CA THR A 99 -14.71 13.53 -19.55
C THR A 99 -13.42 13.01 -18.92
N LYS A 100 -12.39 13.86 -18.79
CA LYS A 100 -11.13 13.52 -18.14
C LYS A 100 -11.32 13.08 -16.69
N VAL A 101 -12.09 13.83 -15.90
CA VAL A 101 -12.35 13.46 -14.50
C VAL A 101 -13.09 12.12 -14.38
N LEU A 102 -14.08 11.87 -15.22
CA LEU A 102 -14.79 10.58 -15.25
C LEU A 102 -13.83 9.44 -15.63
N TYR A 103 -12.93 9.68 -16.59
CA TYR A 103 -11.89 8.73 -16.96
C TYR A 103 -10.93 8.45 -15.81
N HIS A 104 -10.43 9.49 -15.12
CA HIS A 104 -9.54 9.33 -13.96
C HIS A 104 -10.20 8.54 -12.84
N GLN A 105 -11.49 8.77 -12.58
CA GLN A 105 -12.24 7.98 -11.61
C GLN A 105 -12.33 6.50 -12.02
N LYS A 106 -12.57 6.22 -13.30
CA LYS A 106 -12.56 4.84 -13.82
C LYS A 106 -11.18 4.20 -13.62
N VAL A 107 -10.11 4.89 -14.01
CA VAL A 107 -8.73 4.40 -13.85
C VAL A 107 -8.39 4.14 -12.38
N ALA A 108 -8.84 5.00 -11.46
CA ALA A 108 -8.65 4.79 -10.03
C ALA A 108 -9.36 3.51 -9.53
N LYS A 109 -10.58 3.22 -10.02
CA LYS A 109 -11.31 1.98 -9.70
C LYS A 109 -10.65 0.75 -10.32
N ASP A 110 -10.14 0.87 -11.54
CA ASP A 110 -9.39 -0.21 -12.20
C ASP A 110 -8.09 -0.53 -11.42
N ASN A 111 -7.36 0.51 -10.99
CA ASN A 111 -6.16 0.35 -10.15
C ASN A 111 -6.48 -0.29 -8.79
N ALA A 112 -7.58 0.10 -8.15
CA ALA A 112 -8.04 -0.51 -6.90
C ALA A 112 -8.35 -2.01 -7.08
N SER A 113 -8.99 -2.37 -8.20
CA SER A 113 -9.25 -3.78 -8.53
C SER A 113 -7.96 -4.54 -8.81
N GLN A 114 -7.02 -3.95 -9.56
CA GLN A 114 -5.70 -4.54 -9.80
C GLN A 114 -4.92 -4.83 -8.51
N TRP A 115 -5.01 -3.93 -7.51
CA TRP A 115 -4.43 -4.18 -6.18
C TRP A 115 -5.04 -5.45 -5.56
N LEU A 116 -6.37 -5.51 -5.46
CA LEU A 116 -7.09 -6.59 -4.77
C LEU A 116 -6.96 -7.93 -5.49
N ASP A 117 -7.04 -7.93 -6.82
CA ASP A 117 -7.20 -9.14 -7.62
C ASP A 117 -5.86 -9.69 -8.15
N SER A 118 -4.81 -8.87 -8.22
CA SER A 118 -3.53 -9.26 -8.85
C SER A 118 -2.32 -9.05 -7.95
N ILE A 119 -2.14 -7.87 -7.37
CA ILE A 119 -0.93 -7.55 -6.59
C ILE A 119 -0.97 -8.19 -5.19
N LYS A 120 -2.08 -8.03 -4.45
CA LYS A 120 -2.24 -8.58 -3.11
C LYS A 120 -2.10 -10.11 -3.07
N PRO A 121 -2.67 -10.90 -4.00
CA PRO A 121 -2.45 -12.35 -4.03
C PRO A 121 -0.97 -12.74 -4.10
N GLN A 122 -0.12 -11.98 -4.79
CA GLN A 122 1.32 -12.26 -4.85
C GLN A 122 2.03 -12.06 -3.50
N LEU A 123 1.57 -11.10 -2.67
CA LEU A 123 2.04 -10.94 -1.29
C LEU A 123 1.67 -12.16 -0.43
N ILE A 124 0.43 -12.64 -0.56
CA ILE A 124 -0.05 -13.83 0.15
C ILE A 124 0.76 -15.07 -0.26
N LEU A 125 1.01 -15.25 -1.55
CA LEU A 125 1.85 -16.35 -2.06
C LEU A 125 3.27 -16.28 -1.50
N THR A 126 3.84 -15.09 -1.38
CA THR A 126 5.17 -14.89 -0.76
C THR A 126 5.19 -15.38 0.69
N ASN A 127 4.17 -15.04 1.48
CA ASN A 127 4.05 -15.54 2.85
C ASN A 127 3.88 -17.06 2.90
N GLN A 128 3.07 -17.63 1.99
CA GLN A 128 2.91 -19.09 1.89
C GLN A 128 4.24 -19.78 1.54
N ASN A 129 5.06 -19.18 0.67
CA ASN A 129 6.38 -19.70 0.32
C ASN A 129 7.35 -19.72 1.51
N ILE A 130 7.28 -18.74 2.42
CA ILE A 130 8.05 -18.73 3.67
C ILE A 130 7.62 -19.91 4.57
N ILE A 131 6.31 -20.11 4.74
CA ILE A 131 5.76 -21.22 5.54
C ILE A 131 6.15 -22.59 4.93
N ASN A 132 6.03 -22.72 3.61
CA ASN A 132 6.40 -23.93 2.89
C ASN A 132 7.88 -24.24 3.02
N TYR A 133 8.74 -23.22 2.93
CA TYR A 133 10.18 -23.38 3.15
C TYR A 133 10.49 -23.85 4.58
N ASN A 134 9.88 -23.24 5.60
CA ASN A 134 10.05 -23.67 6.99
C ASN A 134 9.64 -25.14 7.16
N THR A 135 8.49 -25.54 6.63
CA THR A 135 8.02 -26.93 6.68
C THR A 135 9.03 -27.89 6.03
N LYS A 136 9.56 -27.52 4.86
CA LYS A 136 10.59 -28.31 4.16
C LYS A 136 11.88 -28.41 4.96
N PHE A 137 12.32 -27.33 5.59
CA PHE A 137 13.49 -27.32 6.46
C PHE A 137 13.30 -28.24 7.67
N GLN A 138 12.18 -28.14 8.38
CA GLN A 138 11.86 -28.99 9.53
C GLN A 138 11.87 -30.47 9.16
N ASN A 139 11.27 -30.83 8.02
CA ASN A 139 11.26 -32.21 7.53
C ASN A 139 12.66 -32.77 7.22
N TYR A 140 13.63 -31.90 6.89
CA TYR A 140 15.00 -32.31 6.57
C TYR A 140 15.92 -32.27 7.80
N TYR A 141 15.53 -31.56 8.85
CA TYR A 141 16.40 -31.23 9.98
C TYR A 141 17.05 -32.48 10.61
N ASP A 142 16.25 -33.44 11.07
CA ASP A 142 16.76 -34.64 11.75
C ASP A 142 17.66 -35.49 10.83
N THR A 143 17.28 -35.59 9.56
CA THR A 143 18.05 -36.33 8.56
C THR A 143 19.42 -35.67 8.31
N LEU A 144 19.45 -34.34 8.22
CA LEU A 144 20.69 -33.57 8.05
C LEU A 144 21.58 -33.67 9.29
N VAL A 145 21.01 -33.56 10.49
CA VAL A 145 21.73 -33.74 11.76
C VAL A 145 22.35 -35.14 11.85
N LYS A 146 21.60 -36.18 11.48
CA LYS A 146 22.10 -37.56 11.43
C LYS A 146 23.24 -37.69 10.42
N ALA A 147 23.08 -37.15 9.21
CA ALA A 147 24.11 -37.20 8.17
C ALA A 147 25.42 -36.54 8.61
N VAL A 148 25.36 -35.44 9.36
CA VAL A 148 26.55 -34.81 9.96
C VAL A 148 27.24 -35.75 10.96
N LYS A 149 26.48 -36.35 11.88
CA LYS A 149 27.02 -37.29 12.90
C LYS A 149 27.68 -38.50 12.26
N GLU A 150 27.09 -39.01 11.18
CA GLU A 150 27.57 -40.19 10.45
C GLU A 150 28.64 -39.86 9.38
N LYS A 151 29.00 -38.58 9.21
CA LYS A 151 29.88 -38.08 8.13
C LYS A 151 29.39 -38.48 6.73
N ASN A 152 28.08 -38.63 6.55
CA ASN A 152 27.44 -38.98 5.28
C ASN A 152 27.34 -37.74 4.38
N LYS A 153 28.41 -37.51 3.61
CA LYS A 153 28.55 -36.34 2.73
C LYS A 153 27.47 -36.28 1.64
N ASP A 154 27.05 -37.41 1.09
CA ASP A 154 26.11 -37.46 -0.02
C ASP A 154 24.71 -37.00 0.41
N THR A 155 24.26 -37.48 1.58
CA THR A 155 22.97 -37.06 2.15
C THR A 155 22.98 -35.58 2.53
N LEU A 156 24.06 -35.11 3.15
CA LEU A 156 24.22 -33.71 3.52
C LEU A 156 24.21 -32.80 2.27
N THR A 157 24.98 -33.16 1.24
CA THR A 157 25.05 -32.39 -0.01
C THR A 157 23.70 -32.33 -0.71
N THR A 158 23.01 -33.47 -0.81
CA THR A 158 21.70 -33.54 -1.46
C THR A 158 20.65 -32.71 -0.73
N GLY A 159 20.57 -32.84 0.60
CA GLY A 159 19.58 -32.11 1.40
C GLY A 159 19.82 -30.60 1.39
N LEU A 160 21.07 -30.17 1.56
CA LEU A 160 21.43 -28.73 1.47
C LEU A 160 21.20 -28.16 0.08
N THR A 161 21.52 -28.90 -0.99
CA THR A 161 21.24 -28.47 -2.37
C THR A 161 19.75 -28.24 -2.58
N ARG A 162 18.90 -29.18 -2.15
CA ARG A 162 17.43 -29.05 -2.27
C ARG A 162 16.87 -27.87 -1.47
N LEU A 163 17.43 -27.57 -0.29
CA LEU A 163 17.05 -26.39 0.49
C LEU A 163 17.50 -25.11 -0.21
N SER A 164 18.74 -25.06 -0.71
CA SER A 164 19.27 -23.91 -1.45
C SER A 164 18.47 -23.62 -2.72
N THR A 165 18.09 -24.64 -3.49
CA THR A 165 17.23 -24.48 -4.67
C THR A 165 15.89 -23.85 -4.29
N SER A 166 15.29 -24.31 -3.19
CA SER A 166 14.03 -23.75 -2.68
C SER A 166 14.15 -22.27 -2.30
N ILE A 167 15.28 -21.87 -1.70
CA ILE A 167 15.55 -20.46 -1.38
C ILE A 167 15.64 -19.64 -2.66
N SER A 168 16.38 -20.12 -3.67
CA SER A 168 16.56 -19.43 -4.96
C SER A 168 15.24 -19.25 -5.72
N GLU A 169 14.39 -20.26 -5.71
CA GLU A 169 13.03 -20.18 -6.28
C GLU A 169 12.19 -19.12 -5.57
N ASN A 170 12.18 -19.14 -4.23
CA ASN A 170 11.46 -18.14 -3.43
C ASN A 170 11.99 -16.73 -3.71
N LYS A 171 13.31 -16.56 -3.79
CA LYS A 171 13.94 -15.27 -4.11
C LYS A 171 13.48 -14.75 -5.47
N THR A 172 13.43 -15.60 -6.49
CA THR A 172 13.01 -15.24 -7.84
C THR A 172 11.56 -14.74 -7.86
N GLN A 173 10.68 -15.39 -7.09
CA GLN A 173 9.29 -14.95 -6.94
C GLN A 173 9.18 -13.60 -6.21
N VAL A 174 9.98 -13.39 -5.16
CA VAL A 174 10.06 -12.11 -4.46
C VAL A 174 10.58 -10.98 -5.36
N ASP A 175 11.63 -11.22 -6.16
CA ASP A 175 12.17 -10.24 -7.10
C ASP A 175 11.10 -9.85 -8.14
N THR A 176 10.32 -10.81 -8.62
CA THR A 176 9.19 -10.59 -9.52
C THR A 176 8.11 -9.72 -8.87
N LEU A 177 7.71 -10.05 -7.65
CA LEU A 177 6.74 -9.28 -6.87
C LEU A 177 7.22 -7.84 -6.66
N ILE A 178 8.50 -7.62 -6.32
CA ILE A 178 9.07 -6.28 -6.15
C ILE A 178 8.99 -5.49 -7.46
N SER A 179 9.28 -6.12 -8.60
CA SER A 179 9.15 -5.49 -9.92
C SER A 179 7.70 -5.07 -10.21
N ASN A 180 6.75 -5.95 -9.92
CA ASN A 180 5.31 -5.68 -10.10
C ASN A 180 4.83 -4.54 -9.19
N LEU A 181 5.25 -4.52 -7.93
CA LEU A 181 4.93 -3.45 -6.98
C LEU A 181 5.50 -2.09 -7.43
N LYS A 182 6.74 -2.06 -7.94
CA LYS A 182 7.34 -0.83 -8.48
C LYS A 182 6.58 -0.32 -9.69
N THR A 183 6.29 -1.21 -10.65
CA THR A 183 5.52 -0.87 -11.86
C THR A 183 4.14 -0.33 -11.48
N PHE A 184 3.46 -0.99 -10.55
CA PHE A 184 2.15 -0.56 -10.07
C PHE A 184 2.21 0.80 -9.37
N ARG A 185 3.20 1.03 -8.50
CA ARG A 185 3.44 2.33 -7.85
C ARG A 185 3.68 3.45 -8.87
N ASP A 186 4.50 3.20 -9.89
CA ASP A 186 4.85 4.20 -10.90
C ASP A 186 3.62 4.56 -11.76
N LYS A 187 2.78 3.56 -12.07
CA LYS A 187 1.47 3.77 -12.69
C LYS A 187 0.55 4.62 -11.80
N LEU A 188 0.39 4.25 -10.53
CA LEU A 188 -0.42 5.02 -9.57
C LEU A 188 0.05 6.47 -9.44
N THR A 189 1.36 6.70 -9.46
CA THR A 189 1.95 8.04 -9.35
C THR A 189 1.56 8.89 -10.54
N THR A 190 1.72 8.37 -11.76
CA THR A 190 1.33 9.04 -13.00
C THR A 190 -0.18 9.35 -13.01
N ASP A 191 -1.01 8.33 -12.77
CA ASP A 191 -2.47 8.48 -12.78
C ASP A 191 -2.94 9.51 -11.74
N THR A 192 -2.32 9.52 -10.56
CA THR A 192 -2.64 10.48 -9.48
C THR A 192 -2.24 11.90 -9.83
N GLN A 193 -1.08 12.10 -10.45
CA GLN A 193 -0.61 13.43 -10.86
C GLN A 193 -1.54 14.01 -11.92
N SER A 194 -1.85 13.25 -12.97
CA SER A 194 -2.79 13.70 -14.01
C SER A 194 -4.18 13.98 -13.46
N PHE A 195 -4.67 13.13 -12.54
CA PHE A 195 -5.95 13.38 -11.90
C PHE A 195 -5.95 14.64 -11.03
N LYS A 196 -4.87 14.90 -10.29
CA LYS A 196 -4.72 16.09 -9.44
C LYS A 196 -4.72 17.37 -10.27
N GLU A 197 -4.04 17.39 -11.41
CA GLU A 197 -4.02 18.53 -12.32
C GLU A 197 -5.42 18.91 -12.80
N ASP A 198 -6.15 17.95 -13.39
CA ASP A 198 -7.52 18.19 -13.86
C ASP A 198 -8.48 18.50 -12.70
N SER A 199 -8.30 17.86 -11.54
CA SER A 199 -9.12 18.13 -10.34
C SER A 199 -8.93 19.54 -9.79
N ASN A 200 -7.69 20.05 -9.80
CA ASN A 200 -7.39 21.41 -9.41
C ASN A 200 -8.04 22.42 -10.36
N GLN A 201 -8.05 22.11 -11.67
CA GLN A 201 -8.74 22.94 -12.66
C GLN A 201 -10.26 23.00 -12.39
N VAL A 202 -10.91 21.85 -12.16
CA VAL A 202 -12.33 21.80 -11.78
C VAL A 202 -12.58 22.63 -10.51
N THR A 203 -11.75 22.43 -9.49
CA THR A 203 -11.90 23.10 -8.20
C THR A 203 -11.76 24.61 -8.32
N SER A 204 -10.78 25.10 -9.10
CA SER A 204 -10.59 26.52 -9.38
C SER A 204 -11.81 27.14 -10.08
N ILE A 205 -12.35 26.47 -11.11
CA ILE A 205 -13.54 26.94 -11.82
C ILE A 205 -14.73 27.00 -10.87
N LEU A 206 -14.95 25.98 -10.02
CA LEU A 206 -16.06 25.98 -9.06
C LEU A 206 -15.88 27.05 -7.97
N ALA A 207 -14.67 27.25 -7.47
CA ALA A 207 -14.35 28.26 -6.47
C ALA A 207 -14.59 29.69 -6.97
N SER A 208 -14.33 29.97 -8.26
CA SER A 208 -14.64 31.26 -8.87
C SER A 208 -16.13 31.60 -8.89
N GLN A 209 -17.00 30.61 -8.69
CA GLN A 209 -18.46 30.75 -8.81
C GLN A 209 -19.21 30.65 -7.49
N ASP A 210 -18.57 30.16 -6.44
CA ASP A 210 -19.14 30.05 -5.10
C ASP A 210 -18.02 30.12 -4.06
N ALA A 211 -17.96 31.23 -3.33
CA ALA A 211 -16.97 31.48 -2.29
C ALA A 211 -17.01 30.47 -1.12
N GLY A 212 -18.06 29.64 -1.02
CA GLY A 212 -18.13 28.55 -0.05
C GLY A 212 -17.33 27.30 -0.45
N ILE A 213 -16.94 27.16 -1.72
CA ILE A 213 -16.21 25.99 -2.23
C ILE A 213 -14.82 25.83 -1.59
N PRO A 214 -13.98 26.88 -1.48
CA PRO A 214 -12.70 26.77 -0.77
C PRO A 214 -12.83 26.35 0.70
N LEU A 215 -13.87 26.83 1.39
CA LEU A 215 -14.12 26.44 2.78
C LEU A 215 -14.48 24.96 2.89
N LEU A 216 -15.37 24.47 2.03
CA LEU A 216 -15.75 23.05 1.98
C LEU A 216 -14.56 22.16 1.62
N GLN A 217 -13.70 22.59 0.70
CA GLN A 217 -12.48 21.89 0.34
C GLN A 217 -11.56 21.71 1.57
N LYS A 218 -11.28 22.79 2.29
CA LYS A 218 -10.45 22.76 3.50
C LYS A 218 -11.03 21.86 4.59
N GLN A 219 -12.36 21.87 4.75
CA GLN A 219 -13.04 20.96 5.68
C GLN A 219 -12.86 19.50 5.28
N LEU A 220 -13.03 19.16 4.00
CA LEU A 220 -12.83 17.80 3.49
C LEU A 220 -11.39 17.33 3.67
N GLU A 221 -10.40 18.17 3.37
CA GLU A 221 -8.98 17.87 3.61
C GLU A 221 -8.71 17.57 5.09
N THR A 222 -9.29 18.37 6.00
CA THR A 222 -9.16 18.17 7.44
C THR A 222 -9.79 16.84 7.89
N TYR A 223 -11.00 16.53 7.43
CA TYR A 223 -11.66 15.26 7.76
C TYR A 223 -10.91 14.06 7.20
N ASN A 224 -10.41 14.13 5.97
CA ASN A 224 -9.65 13.05 5.35
C ASN A 224 -8.30 12.82 6.05
N ALA A 225 -7.62 13.87 6.51
CA ALA A 225 -6.42 13.74 7.34
C ALA A 225 -6.71 13.04 8.67
N ALA A 226 -7.83 13.38 9.32
CA ALA A 226 -8.26 12.71 10.55
C ALA A 226 -8.59 11.23 10.32
N VAL A 227 -9.36 10.91 9.26
CA VAL A 227 -9.69 9.53 8.87
C VAL A 227 -8.41 8.72 8.60
N SER A 228 -7.46 9.28 7.86
CA SER A 228 -6.17 8.63 7.60
C SER A 228 -5.43 8.30 8.89
N LYS A 229 -5.35 9.26 9.83
CA LYS A 229 -4.71 9.05 11.14
C LYS A 229 -5.36 7.93 11.94
N TYR A 230 -6.69 7.92 12.04
CA TYR A 230 -7.39 6.86 12.78
C TYR A 230 -7.23 5.49 12.12
N ASN A 231 -7.27 5.43 10.79
CA ASN A 231 -7.05 4.19 10.06
C ASN A 231 -5.66 3.62 10.31
N SER A 232 -4.61 4.46 10.33
CA SER A 232 -3.25 4.01 10.66
C SER A 232 -3.14 3.41 12.05
N ILE A 233 -3.82 3.99 13.06
CA ILE A 233 -3.86 3.46 14.43
C ILE A 233 -4.56 2.10 14.47
N ILE A 234 -5.72 1.98 13.82
CA ILE A 234 -6.51 0.74 13.79
C ILE A 234 -5.73 -0.39 13.09
N ILE A 235 -5.13 -0.10 11.93
CA ILE A 235 -4.34 -1.07 11.18
C ILE A 235 -3.14 -1.54 12.00
N GLY A 236 -2.38 -0.64 12.61
CA GLY A 236 -1.26 -1.00 13.48
C GLY A 236 -1.69 -1.90 14.64
N SER A 237 -2.82 -1.57 15.28
CA SER A 237 -3.38 -2.36 16.40
C SER A 237 -3.84 -3.76 15.96
N SER A 238 -4.43 -3.88 14.77
CA SER A 238 -4.94 -5.15 14.23
C SER A 238 -3.81 -6.15 13.94
N VAL A 239 -2.68 -5.68 13.40
CA VAL A 239 -1.51 -6.53 13.12
C VAL A 239 -0.88 -7.02 14.41
N ALA A 240 -0.75 -6.15 15.42
CA ALA A 240 -0.24 -6.54 16.74
C ALA A 240 -1.11 -7.61 17.41
N THR A 241 -2.44 -7.54 17.28
CA THR A 241 -3.37 -8.51 17.88
C THR A 241 -3.33 -9.86 17.17
N ALA A 242 -3.24 -9.88 15.84
CA ALA A 242 -3.23 -11.12 15.04
C ALA A 242 -1.97 -11.98 15.27
N LEU A 243 -0.87 -11.37 15.70
CA LEU A 243 0.39 -12.06 15.96
C LEU A 243 0.54 -12.53 17.42
N GLY A 244 -0.42 -12.16 18.29
CA GLY A 244 -0.44 -12.53 19.71
C GLY A 244 0.56 -11.74 20.57
N PRO A 245 0.41 -11.78 21.91
CA PRO A 245 1.45 -11.33 22.82
C PRO A 245 2.68 -12.24 22.69
N VAL A 246 3.87 -11.63 22.72
CA VAL A 246 5.16 -12.32 22.80
C VAL A 246 5.30 -13.01 24.15
#